data_AF-A0A8I2YGV6-F1
#
_entry.id   AF-A0A8I2YGV6-F1
#
_cell.length_a   1.000
_cell.length_b   1.000
_cell.length_c   1.000
_cell.angle_alpha   90.00
_cell.angle_beta   90.00
_cell.angle_gamma   90.00
#
_symmetry.space_group_name_H-M   'P 1'
#
loop_
_entity.id
_entity.type
_entity.pdbx_description
1 polymer ?
#
loop_
_entity_poly.entity_id
_entity_poly.type
_entity_poly.pdbx_seq_one_letter_code
_entity_poly.pdbx_strand_id
1 'polypeptide(L)'
;MTSGYAIATLVVFIISIFFVIRPVTIPTPRRIPRIPINLTTAPILAIALLWAAQCLDPAVIRNGIIGTEGIKPYNILILFFSLAYMAITLDTTGVLVAAAFWVSNKGGRNGWKLYLCFYVMLTLLSILLSNDPVILSGTVFLVYYAKAAELDSWTWIMA
;
A
#
# COMPACT_ATOMS: atom_id res chain seq x y z
N MET A 1 12.38 -8.45 -37.20
CA MET A 1 10.92 -8.25 -37.41
C MET A 1 10.22 -7.97 -36.08
N THR A 2 10.76 -7.05 -35.26
CA THR A 2 10.52 -7.02 -33.80
C THR A 2 10.03 -5.67 -33.25
N SER A 3 9.88 -4.64 -34.08
CA SER A 3 9.58 -3.28 -33.59
C SER A 3 8.09 -3.00 -33.39
N GLY A 4 7.22 -3.42 -34.31
CA GLY A 4 5.78 -3.09 -34.27
C GLY A 4 5.05 -3.69 -33.06
N TYR A 5 5.25 -4.98 -32.79
CA TYR A 5 4.61 -5.67 -31.66
C TYR A 5 5.13 -5.17 -30.31
N ALA A 6 6.42 -4.85 -30.20
CA ALA A 6 6.99 -4.29 -28.97
C ALA A 6 6.48 -2.87 -28.68
N ILE A 7 6.24 -2.05 -29.70
CA ILE A 7 5.63 -0.73 -29.53
C ILE A 7 4.16 -0.88 -29.13
N ALA A 8 3.43 -1.81 -29.74
CA ALA A 8 2.03 -2.08 -29.40
C ALA A 8 1.85 -2.57 -27.95
N THR A 9 2.72 -3.46 -27.46
CA THR A 9 2.68 -3.89 -26.05
C THR A 9 2.93 -2.74 -25.09
N LEU A 10 3.90 -1.88 -25.40
CA LEU A 10 4.27 -0.73 -24.57
C LEU A 10 3.13 0.31 -24.52
N VAL A 11 2.49 0.58 -25.65
CA VAL A 11 1.34 1.49 -25.73
C VAL A 11 0.15 0.94 -24.92
N VAL A 12 -0.19 -0.33 -25.08
CA VAL A 12 -1.28 -0.96 -24.31
C VAL A 12 -0.95 -1.02 -22.82
N PHE A 13 0.32 -1.22 -22.46
CA PHE A 13 0.77 -1.17 -21.07
C PHE A 13 0.65 0.23 -20.46
N ILE A 14 1.02 1.28 -21.19
CA ILE A 14 0.83 2.69 -20.77
C ILE A 14 -0.65 3.00 -20.61
N ILE A 15 -1.49 2.55 -21.54
CA ILE A 15 -2.95 2.71 -21.46
C ILE A 15 -3.50 1.98 -20.22
N SER A 16 -3.01 0.78 -19.91
CA SER A 16 -3.37 0.05 -18.70
C SER A 16 -2.99 0.83 -17.43
N ILE A 17 -1.78 1.38 -17.36
CA ILE A 17 -1.35 2.21 -16.23
C ILE A 17 -2.26 3.44 -16.07
N PHE A 18 -2.64 4.08 -17.17
CA PHE A 18 -3.56 5.21 -17.14
C PHE A 18 -4.94 4.82 -16.55
N PHE A 19 -5.50 3.67 -16.95
CA PHE A 19 -6.74 3.14 -16.39
C PHE A 19 -6.61 2.69 -14.93
N VAL A 20 -5.42 2.27 -14.49
CA VAL A 20 -5.15 1.96 -13.07
C VAL A 20 -5.16 3.24 -12.23
N ILE A 21 -4.56 4.33 -12.73
CA ILE A 21 -4.47 5.62 -12.01
C ILE A 21 -5.83 6.35 -12.02
N ARG A 22 -6.56 6.31 -13.14
CA ARG A 22 -7.90 6.86 -13.26
C ARG A 22 -8.92 5.73 -13.46
N PRO A 23 -9.60 5.28 -12.39
CA PRO A 23 -10.61 4.25 -12.52
C PRO A 23 -11.76 4.76 -13.40
N VAL A 24 -11.79 4.32 -14.65
CA VAL A 24 -12.86 4.63 -15.59
C VAL A 24 -13.95 3.58 -15.43
N THR A 25 -15.11 4.01 -14.96
CA THR A 25 -16.30 3.18 -14.95
C THR A 25 -16.94 3.27 -16.33
N ILE A 26 -16.89 2.20 -17.12
CA ILE A 26 -17.59 2.15 -18.40
C ILE A 26 -19.08 1.87 -18.11
N PRO A 27 -20.01 2.78 -18.43
CA PRO A 27 -21.44 2.49 -18.33
C PRO A 27 -21.83 1.58 -19.50
N THR A 28 -21.89 0.27 -19.27
CA THR A 28 -22.37 -0.71 -20.25
C THR A 28 -23.91 -0.74 -20.35
N PRO A 29 -24.49 -1.09 -21.52
CA PRO A 29 -25.94 -1.12 -21.69
C PRO A 29 -26.59 -2.24 -20.87
N ARG A 30 -27.43 -1.85 -19.89
CA ARG A 30 -28.57 -2.50 -19.22
C ARG A 30 -28.57 -3.98 -18.80
N ARG A 31 -27.66 -4.87 -19.22
CA ARG A 31 -27.70 -6.31 -18.87
C ARG A 31 -26.45 -6.89 -18.21
N ILE A 32 -25.36 -6.13 -18.11
CA ILE A 32 -24.13 -6.57 -17.45
C ILE A 32 -23.89 -5.63 -16.26
N PRO A 33 -23.62 -6.14 -15.04
CA PRO A 33 -23.29 -5.28 -13.90
C PRO A 33 -22.10 -4.39 -14.26
N ARG A 34 -22.11 -3.14 -13.79
CA ARG A 34 -21.00 -2.18 -13.99
C ARG A 34 -19.73 -2.85 -13.52
N ILE A 35 -18.78 -3.13 -14.42
CA ILE A 35 -17.48 -3.70 -14.06
C ILE A 35 -16.57 -2.51 -13.79
N PRO A 36 -16.27 -2.18 -12.52
CA PRO A 36 -15.35 -1.09 -12.24
C PRO A 36 -13.95 -1.54 -12.67
N ILE A 37 -13.31 -0.77 -13.54
CA ILE A 37 -11.91 -0.94 -13.89
C ILE A 37 -11.11 -0.25 -12.79
N ASN A 38 -10.72 -1.03 -11.79
CA ASN A 38 -10.02 -0.60 -10.58
C ASN A 38 -8.62 -1.22 -10.54
N LEU A 39 -7.82 -0.88 -9.52
CA LEU A 39 -6.49 -1.46 -9.25
C LEU A 39 -6.43 -2.99 -9.35
N THR A 40 -7.53 -3.69 -9.05
CA THR A 40 -7.61 -5.16 -9.12
C THR A 40 -7.96 -5.70 -10.49
N THR A 41 -8.89 -5.07 -11.20
CA THR A 41 -9.45 -5.56 -12.47
C THR A 41 -8.70 -5.03 -13.70
N ALA A 42 -8.15 -3.81 -13.63
CA ALA A 42 -7.47 -3.15 -14.75
C ALA A 42 -6.19 -3.88 -15.22
N PRO A 43 -5.29 -4.35 -14.32
CA PRO A 43 -4.08 -5.05 -14.75
C PRO A 43 -4.40 -6.42 -15.35
N ILE A 44 -5.36 -7.15 -14.74
CA ILE A 44 -5.78 -8.47 -15.21
C ILE A 44 -6.40 -8.37 -16.61
N LEU A 45 -7.26 -7.37 -16.82
CA LEU A 45 -7.93 -7.14 -18.10
C LEU A 45 -6.94 -6.70 -19.18
N ALA A 46 -5.92 -5.91 -18.82
CA ALA A 46 -4.85 -5.53 -19.73
C ALA A 46 -3.97 -6.71 -20.16
N ILE A 47 -3.60 -7.59 -19.23
CA ILE A 47 -2.87 -8.82 -19.55
C ILE A 47 -3.72 -9.73 -20.45
N ALA A 48 -5.02 -9.87 -20.17
CA ALA A 48 -5.94 -10.64 -21.00
C ALA A 48 -6.06 -10.06 -22.42
N LEU A 49 -6.11 -8.73 -22.57
CA LEU A 49 -6.18 -8.05 -23.85
C LEU A 49 -4.87 -8.17 -24.65
N LEU A 50 -3.72 -8.03 -23.98
CA LEU A 50 -2.39 -8.24 -24.58
C LEU A 50 -2.18 -9.68 -25.05
N TRP A 51 -2.67 -10.64 -24.27
CA TRP A 51 -2.64 -12.05 -24.62
C TRP A 51 -3.57 -12.36 -25.81
N ALA A 52 -4.80 -11.83 -25.80
CA ALA A 52 -5.73 -11.96 -26.92
C ALA A 52 -5.21 -11.31 -28.21
N ALA A 53 -4.43 -10.24 -28.11
CA ALA A 53 -3.77 -9.58 -29.24
C ALA A 53 -2.51 -10.33 -29.75
N GLN A 54 -2.19 -11.52 -29.21
CA GLN A 54 -0.97 -12.30 -29.48
C GLN A 54 0.34 -11.52 -29.32
N CYS A 55 0.30 -10.41 -28.59
CA CYS A 55 1.45 -9.55 -28.36
C CYS A 55 2.31 -10.06 -27.20
N LEU A 56 1.83 -11.04 -26.44
CA LEU A 56 2.44 -11.54 -25.22
C LEU A 56 2.49 -13.07 -25.24
N ASP A 57 3.71 -13.61 -25.26
CA ASP A 57 3.93 -15.06 -25.30
C ASP A 57 3.60 -15.70 -23.94
N PRO A 58 2.94 -16.87 -23.89
CA PRO A 58 2.64 -17.58 -22.64
C PRO A 58 3.87 -17.83 -21.76
N ALA A 59 5.05 -18.00 -22.37
CA ALA A 59 6.30 -18.15 -21.64
C ALA A 59 6.66 -16.89 -20.84
N VAL A 60 6.35 -15.69 -21.37
CA VAL A 60 6.61 -14.41 -20.68
C VAL A 60 5.71 -14.26 -19.45
N ILE A 61 4.44 -14.66 -19.54
CA ILE A 61 3.51 -14.65 -18.39
C ILE A 61 4.03 -15.60 -17.31
N ARG A 62 4.39 -16.83 -17.70
CA ARG A 62 4.93 -17.83 -16.79
C ARG A 62 6.22 -17.37 -16.12
N ASN A 63 7.12 -16.75 -16.89
CA ASN A 63 8.38 -16.22 -16.39
C ASN A 63 8.19 -15.00 -15.49
N GLY A 64 7.16 -14.19 -15.74
CA GLY A 64 6.77 -13.08 -14.87
C GLY A 64 6.19 -13.55 -13.53
N ILE A 65 5.54 -14.71 -13.50
CA ILE A 65 4.97 -15.31 -12.28
C ILE A 65 6.04 -16.08 -11.49
N ILE A 66 6.75 -17.00 -12.15
CA ILE A 66 7.72 -17.91 -11.52
C ILE A 66 9.05 -17.20 -11.20
N GLY A 67 9.37 -16.14 -11.94
CA GLY A 67 10.68 -15.49 -11.92
C GLY A 67 11.65 -16.11 -12.91
N THR A 68 12.62 -15.30 -13.33
CA THR A 68 13.78 -15.74 -14.13
C THR A 68 15.04 -15.69 -13.25
N GLU A 69 16.13 -16.33 -13.66
CA GLU A 69 17.32 -16.75 -12.88
C GLU A 69 18.03 -15.69 -12.00
N GLY A 70 17.54 -14.45 -11.90
CA GLY A 70 18.00 -13.43 -10.94
C GLY A 70 16.94 -12.86 -9.97
N ILE A 71 15.64 -12.86 -10.31
CA ILE A 71 14.59 -12.20 -9.50
C ILE A 71 13.34 -13.07 -9.46
N LYS A 72 12.97 -13.53 -8.25
CA LYS A 72 11.74 -14.28 -7.98
C LYS A 72 10.72 -13.37 -7.27
N PRO A 73 9.61 -12.99 -7.92
CA PRO A 73 8.61 -12.08 -7.34
C PRO A 73 8.05 -12.56 -6.00
N TYR A 74 7.90 -13.89 -5.83
CA TYR A 74 7.44 -14.49 -4.60
C TYR A 74 8.34 -14.21 -3.40
N ASN A 75 9.66 -14.06 -3.59
CA ASN A 75 10.55 -13.74 -2.48
C ASN A 75 10.21 -12.37 -1.89
N ILE A 76 9.89 -11.40 -2.75
CA ILE A 76 9.49 -10.05 -2.34
C ILE A 76 8.12 -10.11 -1.64
N LEU A 77 7.16 -10.86 -2.20
CA LEU A 77 5.85 -11.05 -1.58
C LEU A 77 5.94 -11.70 -0.19
N ILE A 78 6.72 -12.78 -0.05
CA ILE A 78 6.94 -13.47 1.22
C ILE A 78 7.60 -12.53 2.23
N LEU A 79 8.61 -11.75 1.81
CA LEU A 79 9.26 -10.76 2.66
C LEU A 79 8.25 -9.72 3.16
N PHE A 80 7.40 -9.19 2.27
CA PHE A 80 6.39 -8.20 2.61
C PHE A 80 5.33 -8.75 3.57
N PHE A 81 4.83 -9.97 3.32
CA PHE A 81 3.90 -10.64 4.24
C PHE A 81 4.53 -10.94 5.60
N SER A 82 5.82 -11.31 5.63
CA SER A 82 6.54 -11.56 6.88
C SER A 82 6.71 -10.28 7.70
N LEU A 83 7.06 -9.17 7.04
CA LEU A 83 7.14 -7.85 7.67
C LEU A 83 5.76 -7.37 8.16
N ALA A 84 4.70 -7.60 7.38
CA ALA A 84 3.34 -7.28 7.78
C ALA A 84 2.89 -8.10 8.99
N TYR A 85 3.19 -9.40 9.01
CA TYR A 85 2.91 -10.28 10.14
C TYR A 85 3.67 -9.86 11.40
N MET A 86 4.96 -9.54 11.29
CA MET A 86 5.74 -8.99 12.40
C MET A 86 5.13 -7.69 12.95
N ALA A 87 4.58 -6.83 12.07
CA ALA A 87 3.96 -5.60 12.51
C ALA A 87 2.64 -5.77 13.23
N ILE A 88 1.77 -6.63 12.72
CA ILE A 88 0.49 -6.92 13.36
C ILE A 88 0.70 -7.63 14.69
N THR A 89 1.65 -8.57 14.76
CA THR A 89 1.96 -9.25 16.03
C THR A 89 2.53 -8.27 17.06
N LEU A 90 3.45 -7.38 16.67
CA LEU A 90 3.97 -6.35 17.55
C LEU A 90 2.88 -5.38 18.05
N ASP A 91 1.94 -5.00 17.18
CA ASP A 91 0.79 -4.17 17.53
C ASP A 91 -0.13 -4.88 18.54
N THR A 92 -0.51 -6.12 18.27
CA THR A 92 -1.38 -6.92 19.17
C THR A 92 -0.74 -7.23 20.52
N THR A 93 0.59 -7.31 20.63
CA THR A 93 1.28 -7.43 21.93
C THR A 93 1.20 -6.17 22.79
N GLY A 94 0.71 -5.05 22.24
CA GLY A 94 0.58 -3.80 22.97
C GLY A 94 1.90 -3.07 23.19
N VAL A 95 2.99 -3.48 22.54
CA VAL A 95 4.29 -2.79 22.60
C VAL A 95 4.14 -1.34 22.13
N LEU A 96 3.26 -1.07 21.16
CA LEU A 96 2.98 0.28 20.68
C LEU A 96 2.25 1.13 21.71
N VAL A 97 1.29 0.55 22.42
CA VAL A 97 0.59 1.23 23.51
C VAL A 97 1.56 1.50 24.67
N ALA A 98 2.41 0.54 25.03
CA ALA A 98 3.43 0.70 26.06
C ALA A 98 4.48 1.77 25.69
N ALA A 99 4.98 1.74 24.46
CA ALA A 99 5.91 2.74 23.94
C ALA A 99 5.29 4.14 23.93
N ALA A 100 4.01 4.24 23.57
CA ALA A 100 3.30 5.49 23.59
C ALA A 100 3.04 6.03 25.00
N PHE A 101 2.71 5.18 25.98
CA PHE A 101 2.65 5.60 27.39
C PHE A 101 4.00 6.08 27.89
N TRP A 102 5.08 5.40 27.50
CA TRP A 102 6.44 5.81 27.85
C TRP A 102 6.81 7.17 27.23
N VAL A 103 6.49 7.36 25.94
CA VAL A 103 6.67 8.64 25.21
C VAL A 103 5.81 9.75 25.82
N SER A 104 4.55 9.46 26.16
CA SER A 104 3.63 10.43 26.78
C SER A 104 4.12 10.88 28.15
N ASN A 105 4.58 9.95 28.99
CA ASN A 105 5.12 10.27 30.31
C ASN A 105 6.40 11.14 30.20
N LYS A 106 7.15 10.99 29.10
CA LYS A 106 8.37 11.77 28.82
C LYS A 106 8.10 13.11 28.11
N GLY A 107 6.98 13.24 27.39
CA GLY A 107 6.58 14.42 26.63
C GLY A 107 6.12 15.60 27.48
N GLY A 108 5.64 15.35 28.70
CA GLY A 108 5.23 16.39 29.64
C GLY A 108 4.11 17.31 29.10
N ARG A 109 4.02 18.53 29.64
CA ARG A 109 2.93 19.49 29.35
C ARG A 109 3.11 20.31 28.06
N ASN A 110 4.16 20.04 27.28
CA ASN A 110 4.47 20.79 26.06
C ASN A 110 4.10 19.98 24.81
N GLY A 111 3.01 20.35 24.14
CA GLY A 111 2.47 19.64 22.98
C GLY A 111 3.48 19.45 21.84
N TRP A 112 4.42 20.39 21.67
CA TRP A 112 5.45 20.30 20.63
C TRP A 112 6.43 19.14 20.86
N LYS A 113 6.85 18.93 22.13
CA LYS A 113 7.72 17.81 22.50
C LYS A 113 7.01 16.48 22.37
N LEU A 114 5.72 16.44 22.71
CA LEU A 114 4.88 15.26 22.59
C LEU A 114 4.71 14.86 21.11
N TYR A 115 4.37 15.82 20.24
CA TYR A 115 4.26 15.62 18.80
C TYR A 115 5.56 15.08 18.20
N LEU A 116 6.68 15.74 18.50
CA LEU A 116 7.98 15.33 17.98
C LEU A 116 8.36 13.91 18.45
N CYS A 117 8.05 13.57 19.71
CA CYS A 117 8.34 12.24 20.25
C CYS A 117 7.48 11.16 19.60
N PHE A 118 6.17 11.42 19.37
CA PHE A 118 5.30 10.52 18.61
C PHE A 118 5.75 10.36 17.15
N TYR A 119 6.15 11.45 16.51
CA TYR A 119 6.66 11.44 15.15
C TYR A 119 7.93 10.59 15.03
N VAL A 120 8.90 10.78 15.93
CA VAL A 120 10.13 9.97 15.96
C VAL A 120 9.82 8.51 16.25
N MET A 121 8.92 8.22 17.18
CA MET A 121 8.50 6.85 17.50
C MET A 121 7.89 6.14 16.28
N LEU A 122 6.91 6.77 15.62
CA LEU A 122 6.24 6.21 14.44
C LEU A 122 7.21 6.07 13.25
N THR A 123 8.16 7.00 13.10
CA THR A 123 9.19 6.95 12.05
C THR A 123 10.15 5.79 12.26
N LEU A 124 10.67 5.61 13.49
CA LEU A 124 11.55 4.48 13.83
C LEU A 124 10.84 3.14 13.62
N LEU A 125 9.56 3.09 13.98
CA LEU A 125 8.73 1.92 13.77
C LEU A 125 8.51 1.63 12.27
N SER A 126 8.26 2.64 11.45
CA SER A 126 8.12 2.50 10.00
C SER A 126 9.43 2.14 9.26
N ILE A 127 10.59 2.29 9.89
CA ILE A 127 11.88 1.84 9.33
C ILE A 127 12.07 0.34 9.59
N LEU A 128 11.69 -0.13 10.78
CA LEU A 128 11.82 -1.53 11.17
C LEU A 128 10.72 -2.42 10.57
N LEU A 129 9.53 -1.86 10.39
CA LEU A 129 8.34 -2.55 9.97
C LEU A 129 7.84 -1.98 8.64
N SER A 130 7.06 -2.78 7.90
CA SER A 130 6.43 -2.27 6.67
C SER A 130 5.56 -1.04 7.00
N ASN A 131 5.49 -0.10 6.06
CA ASN A 131 4.76 1.16 6.24
C ASN A 131 3.25 0.94 6.39
N ASP A 132 2.65 -0.03 5.69
CA ASP A 132 1.18 -0.18 5.65
C ASP A 132 0.57 -0.53 7.01
N PRO A 133 1.05 -1.57 7.74
CA PRO A 133 0.50 -1.91 9.04
C PRO A 133 0.81 -0.82 10.09
N VAL A 134 1.96 -0.16 10.00
CA VAL A 134 2.38 0.90 10.93
C VAL A 134 1.46 2.12 10.82
N ILE A 135 1.07 2.53 9.61
CA ILE A 135 0.14 3.65 9.43
C ILE A 135 -1.26 3.26 9.93
N LEU A 136 -1.74 2.06 9.62
CA LEU A 136 -3.05 1.58 10.06
C LEU A 136 -3.15 1.52 11.59
N SER A 137 -2.16 0.95 12.28
CA SER A 137 -2.13 0.91 13.75
C SER A 137 -1.86 2.30 14.34
N GLY A 138 -0.85 3.02 13.82
CA GLY A 138 -0.41 4.31 14.35
C GLY A 138 -1.48 5.39 14.29
N THR A 139 -2.26 5.46 13.21
CA THR A 139 -3.37 6.41 13.07
C THR A 139 -4.49 6.12 14.06
N VAL A 140 -4.90 4.86 14.20
CA VAL A 140 -5.92 4.44 15.18
C VAL A 140 -5.45 4.76 16.59
N PHE A 141 -4.20 4.43 16.92
CA PHE A 141 -3.58 4.76 18.20
C PHE A 141 -3.63 6.27 18.49
N LEU A 142 -3.24 7.10 17.52
CA LEU A 142 -3.16 8.55 17.67
C LEU A 142 -4.55 9.17 17.90
N VAL A 143 -5.59 8.63 17.25
CA VAL A 143 -7.00 9.01 17.50
C VAL A 143 -7.44 8.60 18.92
N TYR A 144 -7.13 7.39 19.37
CA TYR A 144 -7.44 6.94 20.73
C TYR A 144 -6.75 7.81 21.78
N TYR A 145 -5.47 8.13 21.57
CA TYR A 145 -4.71 8.98 22.46
C TYR A 145 -5.25 10.41 22.51
N ALA A 146 -5.56 11.01 21.35
CA ALA A 146 -6.16 12.34 21.29
C ALA A 146 -7.50 12.40 22.05
N LYS A 147 -8.32 11.34 21.92
CA LYS A 147 -9.58 11.21 22.65
C LYS A 147 -9.38 11.05 24.16
N ALA A 148 -8.40 10.25 24.58
CA ALA A 148 -8.11 10.00 26.00
C ALA A 148 -7.46 11.21 26.70
N ALA A 149 -6.71 12.03 25.96
CA ALA A 149 -6.07 13.22 26.48
C ALA A 149 -6.98 14.46 26.47
N GLU A 150 -8.26 14.32 26.07
CA GLU A 150 -9.22 15.43 25.87
C GLU A 150 -8.64 16.60 25.06
N LEU A 151 -7.71 16.30 24.16
CA LEU A 151 -7.10 17.31 23.30
C LEU A 151 -8.12 17.66 22.24
N ASP A 152 -8.66 18.88 22.33
CA ASP A 152 -9.62 19.44 21.39
C ASP A 152 -9.09 19.28 19.95
N SER A 153 -9.97 19.10 18.96
CA SER A 153 -9.57 18.72 17.59
C SER A 153 -8.59 19.71 16.94
N TRP A 154 -8.48 20.92 17.49
CA TRP A 154 -7.56 21.99 17.11
C TRP A 154 -6.13 21.85 17.65
N THR A 155 -5.87 20.99 18.64
CA THR A 155 -4.53 20.86 19.27
C THR A 155 -3.45 20.32 18.32
N TRP A 156 -3.86 19.64 17.23
CA TRP A 156 -2.96 19.18 16.18
C TRP A 156 -2.63 20.26 15.13
N ILE A 157 -3.46 21.30 15.05
CA ILE A 157 -3.16 22.50 14.28
C ILE A 157 -2.25 23.31 15.20
N MET A 158 -0.94 23.24 14.94
CA MET A 158 0.09 23.92 15.73
C MET A 158 -0.15 25.44 15.75
N ALA A 159 -0.94 25.92 16.72
CA ALA A 159 -1.18 27.31 17.03
C ALA A 159 -0.67 27.63 18.43
#